data_AF-Q5C4B0-F1
#
_entry.id   AF-Q5C4B0-F1
#
_cell.length_a   1.000
_cell.length_b   1.000
_cell.length_c   1.000
_cell.angle_alpha   90.00
_cell.angle_beta   90.00
_cell.angle_gamma   90.00
#
_symmetry.space_group_name_H-M   'P 1'
#
loop_
_entity.id
_entity.type
_entity.pdbx_description
1 polymer ?
#
loop_
_entity_poly.entity_id
_entity_poly.type
_entity_poly.pdbx_seq_one_letter_code
_entity_poly.pdbx_strand_id
1 'polypeptide(L)'
;SSSLLYISVLLLVLIHSSIQQDDPIKTLENEINDAKEKYNQSNLENNASITLFQHLFDGIMLENSNNTENIRKYVDCEIQSITAHFRKKLASYIRHLTEEINREYSNFSKTALEKLKQLEQGLKLLVDNSEIEKMTCTVPKVVDEKYLDYLVRSIIKKSNKPFVMTFFNWKIDVLSLVLEEMKQPVMKQSTDLPSFAKKEKKRSVNKRKVE
;
A
#
# COMPACT_ATOMS: atom_id res chain seq x y z
N SER A 1 35.35 -35.83 -30.68
CA SER A 1 34.84 -35.88 -29.30
C SER A 1 34.52 -34.49 -28.74
N SER A 2 33.76 -33.65 -29.47
CA SER A 2 33.64 -32.21 -29.15
C SER A 2 32.20 -31.70 -29.00
N SER A 3 31.20 -32.54 -29.29
CA SER A 3 29.78 -32.22 -29.15
C SER A 3 29.21 -32.54 -27.76
N LEU A 4 29.79 -33.52 -27.07
CA LEU A 4 29.33 -33.95 -25.74
C LEU A 4 29.67 -32.92 -24.65
N LEU A 5 30.88 -32.33 -24.70
CA LEU A 5 31.30 -31.25 -23.80
C LEU A 5 30.45 -29.98 -23.96
N TYR A 6 30.02 -29.66 -25.18
CA TYR A 6 29.20 -28.47 -25.43
C TYR A 6 27.78 -28.61 -24.84
N ILE A 7 27.21 -29.81 -24.91
CA ILE A 7 25.92 -30.13 -24.30
C ILE A 7 26.03 -30.12 -22.76
N SER A 8 27.14 -30.60 -22.19
CA SER A 8 27.39 -30.55 -20.73
C SER A 8 27.51 -29.12 -20.20
N VAL A 9 28.17 -28.23 -20.95
CA VAL A 9 28.30 -26.81 -20.57
C VAL A 9 26.96 -26.07 -20.69
N LEU A 10 26.17 -26.33 -21.74
CA LEU A 10 24.83 -25.76 -21.90
C LEU A 10 23.86 -26.20 -20.80
N LEU A 11 23.92 -27.46 -20.36
CA LEU A 11 23.13 -27.95 -19.22
C LEU A 11 23.52 -27.29 -17.89
N LEU A 12 24.82 -27.06 -17.65
CA LEU A 12 25.28 -26.35 -16.45
C LEU A 12 24.86 -24.88 -16.44
N VAL A 13 24.90 -24.20 -17.60
CA VAL A 13 24.43 -22.81 -17.75
C VAL A 13 22.91 -22.71 -17.56
N LEU A 14 22.13 -23.68 -18.05
CA LEU A 14 20.68 -23.73 -17.82
C LEU A 14 20.32 -24.02 -16.35
N ILE A 15 21.07 -24.89 -15.66
CA ILE A 15 20.87 -25.14 -14.22
C ILE A 15 21.20 -23.90 -13.39
N HIS A 16 22.25 -23.15 -13.73
CA HIS A 16 22.62 -21.93 -13.01
C HIS A 16 21.67 -20.76 -13.29
N SER A 17 21.10 -20.68 -14.51
CA SER A 17 20.09 -19.68 -14.85
C SER A 17 18.72 -19.96 -14.22
N SER A 18 18.44 -21.19 -13.78
CA SER A 18 17.22 -21.54 -13.03
C SER A 18 17.31 -21.31 -11.52
N ILE A 19 18.47 -20.86 -11.00
CA ILE A 19 18.70 -20.70 -9.55
C ILE A 19 18.59 -19.24 -9.07
N GLN A 20 18.55 -18.26 -9.99
CA GLN A 20 18.27 -16.85 -9.64
C GLN A 20 16.77 -16.53 -9.71
N GLN A 21 15.95 -17.36 -9.08
CA GLN A 21 14.62 -16.93 -8.68
C GLN A 21 14.82 -16.24 -7.32
N ASP A 22 14.83 -14.91 -7.30
CA ASP A 22 14.92 -14.16 -6.05
C ASP A 22 13.88 -14.70 -5.07
N ASP A 23 14.32 -15.04 -3.86
CA ASP A 23 13.46 -15.57 -2.82
C ASP A 23 12.30 -14.57 -2.61
N PRO A 24 11.06 -14.94 -2.97
CA PRO A 24 9.94 -14.00 -2.96
C PRO A 24 9.63 -13.49 -1.54
N ILE A 25 10.01 -14.25 -0.50
CA ILE A 25 9.94 -13.81 0.89
C ILE A 25 10.94 -12.68 1.14
N LYS A 26 12.19 -12.86 0.68
CA LYS A 26 13.25 -11.85 0.83
C LYS A 26 12.94 -10.57 0.04
N THR A 27 12.39 -10.70 -1.16
CA THR A 27 11.95 -9.54 -1.97
C THR A 27 10.88 -8.75 -1.22
N LEU A 28 9.85 -9.43 -0.70
CA LEU A 28 8.79 -8.81 0.08
C LEU A 28 9.29 -8.16 1.39
N GLU A 29 10.24 -8.80 2.08
CA GLU A 29 10.88 -8.23 3.26
C GLU A 29 11.64 -6.93 2.94
N ASN A 30 12.35 -6.89 1.81
CA ASN A 30 13.03 -5.68 1.34
C ASN A 30 12.01 -4.56 1.04
N GLU A 31 10.92 -4.87 0.34
CA GLU A 31 9.87 -3.87 0.06
C GLU A 31 9.25 -3.28 1.33
N ILE A 32 9.04 -4.12 2.35
CA ILE A 32 8.55 -3.66 3.67
C ILE A 32 9.57 -2.73 4.32
N ASN A 33 10.86 -3.06 4.26
CA ASN A 33 11.92 -2.23 4.84
C ASN A 33 12.07 -0.89 4.11
N ASP A 34 12.00 -0.89 2.78
CA ASP A 34 11.99 0.33 1.97
C ASP A 34 10.79 1.22 2.32
N ALA A 35 9.61 0.63 2.54
CA ALA A 35 8.43 1.37 2.96
C ALA A 35 8.60 1.97 4.37
N LYS A 36 9.22 1.23 5.32
CA LYS A 36 9.57 1.74 6.66
C LYS A 36 10.54 2.90 6.59
N GLU A 37 11.56 2.81 5.75
CA GLU A 37 12.53 3.90 5.57
C GLU A 37 11.85 5.18 5.06
N LYS A 38 11.00 5.05 4.03
CA LYS A 38 10.24 6.18 3.47
C LYS A 38 9.26 6.78 4.49
N TYR A 39 8.60 5.94 5.29
CA TYR A 39 7.77 6.41 6.42
C TYR A 39 8.58 7.24 7.41
N ASN A 40 9.72 6.70 7.87
CA ASN A 40 10.59 7.34 8.85
C ASN A 40 11.15 8.67 8.33
N GLN A 41 11.61 8.71 7.09
CA GLN A 41 12.09 9.94 6.45
C GLN A 41 10.97 11.00 6.41
N SER A 42 9.76 10.62 6.00
CA SER A 42 8.63 11.54 5.97
C SER A 42 8.25 12.05 7.36
N ASN A 43 8.30 11.19 8.38
CA ASN A 43 8.02 11.55 9.77
C ASN A 43 9.02 12.57 10.32
N LEU A 44 10.32 12.37 10.07
CA LEU A 44 11.38 13.29 10.48
C LEU A 44 11.19 14.68 9.85
N GLU A 45 10.83 14.73 8.57
CA GLU A 45 10.66 15.98 7.83
C GLU A 45 9.31 16.68 8.12
N ASN A 46 8.34 15.99 8.75
CA ASN A 46 7.00 16.52 9.00
C ASN A 46 7.03 17.75 9.90
N ASN A 47 7.72 17.66 11.04
CA ASN A 47 7.81 18.78 11.99
C ASN A 47 8.47 20.01 11.36
N ALA A 48 9.54 19.82 10.59
CA ALA A 48 10.21 20.91 9.87
C ALA A 48 9.26 21.61 8.89
N SER A 49 8.41 20.85 8.19
CA SER A 49 7.42 21.42 7.27
C SER A 49 6.32 22.21 7.97
N ILE A 50 5.88 21.78 9.15
CA ILE A 50 4.89 22.48 9.98
C ILE A 50 5.47 23.81 10.47
N THR A 51 6.68 23.79 11.02
CA THR A 51 7.37 24.99 11.52
C THR A 51 7.61 26.00 10.40
N LEU A 52 8.06 25.55 9.23
CA LEU A 52 8.28 26.43 8.09
C LEU A 52 6.99 27.12 7.63
N PHE A 53 5.89 26.37 7.54
CA PHE A 53 4.58 26.94 7.22
C PHE A 53 4.16 28.00 8.24
N GLN A 54 4.28 27.72 9.54
CA GLN A 54 3.90 28.66 10.60
C GLN A 54 4.72 29.94 10.52
N HIS A 55 6.04 29.83 10.39
CA HIS A 55 6.93 31.00 10.29
C HIS A 55 6.60 31.88 9.07
N LEU A 56 6.35 31.28 7.90
CA LEU A 56 5.96 32.03 6.70
C LEU A 56 4.60 32.68 6.86
N PHE A 57 3.63 31.95 7.40
CA PHE A 57 2.28 32.45 7.60
C PHE A 57 2.26 33.64 8.57
N ASP A 58 2.95 33.52 9.71
CA ASP A 58 3.04 34.59 10.71
C ASP A 58 3.73 35.84 10.14
N GLY A 59 4.81 35.66 9.37
CA GLY A 59 5.49 36.77 8.69
C GLY A 59 4.59 37.51 7.71
N ILE A 60 3.85 36.78 6.86
CA ILE A 60 2.90 37.37 5.92
C ILE A 60 1.78 38.11 6.65
N MET A 61 1.28 37.56 7.76
CA MET A 61 0.23 38.18 8.56
C MET A 61 0.70 39.48 9.23
N LEU A 62 1.97 39.53 9.66
CA LEU A 62 2.57 40.72 10.26
C LEU A 62 2.71 41.87 9.24
N GLU A 63 3.22 41.57 8.03
CA GLU A 63 3.39 42.55 6.96
C GLU A 63 2.08 43.04 6.35
N ASN A 64 0.99 42.27 6.52
CA ASN A 64 -0.32 42.53 5.95
C ASN A 64 -1.42 42.64 7.01
N SER A 65 -1.13 43.33 8.12
CA SER A 65 -2.01 43.44 9.30
C SER A 65 -3.45 43.90 8.97
N ASN A 66 -3.61 44.76 7.97
CA ASN A 66 -4.91 45.28 7.52
C ASN A 66 -5.71 44.29 6.63
N ASN A 67 -5.13 43.16 6.21
CA ASN A 67 -5.76 42.19 5.30
C ASN A 67 -5.75 40.74 5.84
N THR A 68 -5.53 40.58 7.15
CA THR A 68 -5.35 39.29 7.83
C THR A 68 -6.51 38.31 7.63
N GLU A 69 -7.75 38.78 7.59
CA GLU A 69 -8.92 37.92 7.39
C GLU A 69 -8.94 37.27 5.99
N ASN A 70 -8.65 38.04 4.95
CA ASN A 70 -8.64 37.51 3.58
C ASN A 70 -7.47 36.54 3.38
N ILE A 71 -6.33 36.78 4.03
CA ILE A 71 -5.19 35.87 4.01
C ILE A 71 -5.53 34.55 4.71
N ARG A 72 -6.20 34.58 5.87
CA ARG A 72 -6.69 33.35 6.53
C ARG A 72 -7.64 32.56 5.65
N LYS A 73 -8.66 33.22 5.07
CA LYS A 73 -9.61 32.57 4.15
C LYS A 73 -8.92 31.92 2.96
N TYR A 74 -7.92 32.59 2.40
CA TYR A 74 -7.10 32.06 1.32
C TYR A 74 -6.35 30.80 1.75
N VAL A 75 -5.63 30.85 2.88
CA VAL A 75 -4.87 29.70 3.41
C VAL A 75 -5.77 28.52 3.75
N ASP A 76 -6.92 28.76 4.39
CA ASP A 76 -7.88 27.70 4.72
C ASP A 76 -8.42 27.03 3.44
N CYS A 77 -8.74 27.82 2.42
CA CYS A 77 -9.15 27.31 1.11
C CYS A 77 -8.05 26.45 0.46
N GLU A 78 -6.81 26.95 0.42
CA GLU A 78 -5.67 26.22 -0.16
C GLU A 78 -5.42 24.90 0.58
N ILE A 79 -5.47 24.91 1.92
CA ILE A 79 -5.35 23.68 2.73
C ILE A 79 -6.46 22.69 2.37
N GLN A 80 -7.71 23.13 2.25
CA GLN A 80 -8.83 22.26 1.90
C GLN A 80 -8.67 21.66 0.49
N SER A 81 -8.35 22.48 -0.50
CA SER A 81 -8.11 22.07 -1.88
C SER A 81 -6.99 21.04 -1.98
N ILE A 82 -5.83 21.34 -1.39
CA ILE A 82 -4.65 20.46 -1.38
C ILE A 82 -4.92 19.15 -0.62
N THR A 83 -5.63 19.22 0.51
CA THR A 83 -6.02 18.04 1.29
C THR A 83 -6.89 17.10 0.46
N ALA A 84 -7.88 17.63 -0.27
CA ALA A 84 -8.72 16.82 -1.14
C ALA A 84 -7.94 16.20 -2.30
N HIS A 85 -7.03 16.97 -2.93
CA HIS A 85 -6.12 16.44 -3.94
C HIS A 85 -5.34 15.22 -3.43
N PHE A 86 -4.73 15.33 -2.25
CA PHE A 86 -3.96 14.22 -1.68
C PHE A 86 -4.83 13.03 -1.24
N ARG A 87 -6.07 13.26 -0.76
CA ARG A 87 -7.01 12.16 -0.49
C ARG A 87 -7.33 11.35 -1.76
N LYS A 88 -7.57 12.02 -2.88
CA LYS A 88 -7.79 11.34 -4.18
C LYS A 88 -6.57 10.56 -4.63
N LYS A 89 -5.39 11.17 -4.48
CA LYS A 89 -4.11 10.53 -4.78
C LYS A 89 -3.90 9.27 -3.93
N LEU A 90 -4.21 9.34 -2.64
CA LEU A 90 -4.14 8.20 -1.72
C LEU A 90 -5.08 7.06 -2.14
N ALA A 91 -6.31 7.38 -2.56
CA ALA A 91 -7.24 6.37 -3.10
C ALA A 91 -6.68 5.69 -4.36
N SER A 92 -6.04 6.45 -5.26
CA SER A 92 -5.37 5.87 -6.44
C SER A 92 -4.21 4.96 -6.03
N TYR A 93 -3.43 5.35 -5.03
CA TYR A 93 -2.32 4.53 -4.53
C TYR A 93 -2.79 3.22 -3.88
N ILE A 94 -3.87 3.26 -3.10
CA ILE A 94 -4.49 2.04 -2.58
C ILE A 94 -4.94 1.13 -3.73
N ARG A 95 -5.56 1.67 -4.77
CA ARG A 95 -5.98 0.88 -5.94
C ARG A 95 -4.78 0.20 -6.63
N HIS A 96 -3.69 0.93 -6.83
CA HIS A 96 -2.47 0.37 -7.42
C HIS A 96 -1.83 -0.70 -6.54
N LEU A 97 -1.81 -0.50 -5.21
CA LEU A 97 -1.31 -1.51 -4.28
C LEU A 97 -2.18 -2.77 -4.30
N THR A 98 -3.49 -2.63 -4.44
CA THR A 98 -4.41 -3.77 -4.65
C THR A 98 -4.09 -4.53 -5.93
N GLU A 99 -3.86 -3.81 -7.04
CA GLU A 99 -3.49 -4.40 -8.33
C GLU A 99 -2.14 -5.14 -8.25
N GLU A 100 -1.14 -4.53 -7.61
CA GLU A 100 0.21 -5.09 -7.35
C GLU A 100 0.11 -6.39 -6.54
N ILE A 101 -0.60 -6.37 -5.41
CA ILE A 101 -0.75 -7.54 -4.54
C ILE A 101 -1.51 -8.68 -5.23
N ASN A 102 -2.59 -8.36 -5.93
CA ASN A 102 -3.38 -9.37 -6.63
C ASN A 102 -2.58 -10.02 -7.79
N ARG A 103 -1.63 -9.29 -8.38
CA ARG A 103 -0.77 -9.80 -9.45
C ARG A 103 0.39 -10.64 -8.92
N GLU A 104 1.12 -10.12 -7.94
CA GLU A 104 2.41 -10.68 -7.51
C GLU A 104 2.26 -11.71 -6.40
N TYR A 105 1.22 -11.59 -5.58
CA TYR A 105 1.01 -12.40 -4.38
C TYR A 105 -0.36 -13.07 -4.34
N SER A 106 -0.95 -13.37 -5.51
CA SER A 106 -2.34 -13.89 -5.64
C SER A 106 -2.66 -15.04 -4.68
N ASN A 107 -1.73 -15.97 -4.46
CA ASN A 107 -1.91 -17.14 -3.58
C ASN A 107 -1.82 -16.83 -2.06
N PHE A 108 -1.34 -15.65 -1.67
CA PHE A 108 -1.04 -15.24 -0.30
C PHE A 108 -1.60 -13.85 0.02
N SER A 109 -2.66 -13.45 -0.68
CA SER A 109 -3.16 -12.07 -0.68
C SER A 109 -4.49 -11.90 0.04
N LYS A 110 -5.10 -12.96 0.59
CA LYS A 110 -6.51 -12.89 1.01
C LYS A 110 -6.74 -11.84 2.09
N THR A 111 -5.98 -11.91 3.17
CA THR A 111 -6.11 -11.00 4.31
C THR A 111 -5.66 -9.58 3.93
N ALA A 112 -4.61 -9.48 3.12
CA ALA A 112 -4.12 -8.21 2.59
C ALA A 112 -5.17 -7.48 1.75
N LEU A 113 -5.86 -8.19 0.85
CA LEU A 113 -6.92 -7.64 0.01
C LEU A 113 -8.17 -7.26 0.81
N GLU A 114 -8.53 -8.04 1.83
CA GLU A 114 -9.61 -7.67 2.75
C GLU A 114 -9.30 -6.36 3.49
N LYS A 115 -8.06 -6.20 3.98
CA LYS A 115 -7.59 -4.96 4.61
C LYS A 115 -7.63 -3.78 3.65
N LEU A 116 -7.14 -3.94 2.42
CA LEU A 116 -7.16 -2.90 1.40
C LEU A 116 -8.60 -2.47 1.06
N LYS A 117 -9.54 -3.40 0.98
CA LYS A 117 -10.96 -3.10 0.76
C LYS A 117 -11.55 -2.25 1.88
N GLN A 118 -11.21 -2.54 3.15
CA GLN A 118 -11.65 -1.71 4.28
C GLN A 118 -11.07 -0.30 4.22
N LEU A 119 -9.78 -0.18 3.87
CA LEU A 119 -9.12 1.13 3.70
C LEU A 119 -9.77 1.93 2.56
N GLU A 120 -10.05 1.29 1.42
CA GLU A 120 -10.71 1.93 0.29
C GLU A 120 -12.13 2.41 0.65
N GLN A 121 -12.90 1.62 1.39
CA GLN A 121 -14.22 2.03 1.88
C GLN A 121 -14.14 3.24 2.82
N GLY A 122 -13.18 3.24 3.75
CA GLY A 122 -12.93 4.38 4.63
C GLY A 122 -12.55 5.65 3.87
N LEU A 123 -11.78 5.53 2.79
CA LEU A 123 -11.45 6.65 1.91
C LEU A 123 -12.65 7.15 1.10
N LYS A 124 -13.51 6.28 0.57
CA LYS A 124 -14.69 6.68 -0.21
C LYS A 124 -15.64 7.58 0.60
N LEU A 125 -15.83 7.27 1.88
CA LEU A 125 -16.61 8.12 2.80
C LEU A 125 -16.03 9.52 2.98
N LEU A 126 -14.73 9.71 2.70
CA LEU A 126 -14.01 10.97 2.87
C LEU A 126 -13.80 11.76 1.56
N VAL A 127 -14.07 11.13 0.41
CA VAL A 127 -13.82 11.67 -0.95
C VAL A 127 -15.10 12.17 -1.62
N ASP A 128 -16.26 12.00 -0.99
CA ASP A 128 -17.56 12.45 -1.51
C ASP A 128 -17.71 13.97 -1.37
N ASN A 129 -16.97 14.72 -2.19
CA ASN A 129 -17.05 16.17 -2.33
C ASN A 129 -16.61 16.56 -3.75
N SER A 130 -17.54 16.40 -4.71
CA SER A 130 -17.43 16.91 -6.07
C SER A 130 -17.21 18.44 -6.14
N GLU A 131 -17.50 19.14 -5.04
CA GLU A 131 -17.31 20.58 -4.88
C GLU A 131 -15.86 21.00 -4.67
N ILE A 132 -15.01 20.17 -4.03
CA ILE A 132 -13.62 20.57 -3.73
C ILE A 132 -12.74 20.58 -4.99
N GLU A 133 -13.07 19.74 -5.99
CA GLU A 133 -12.30 19.65 -7.24
C GLU A 133 -12.45 20.89 -8.14
N LYS A 134 -13.42 21.76 -7.82
CA LYS A 134 -13.68 23.04 -8.50
C LYS A 134 -13.37 24.25 -7.60
N MET A 135 -12.77 24.02 -6.43
CA MET A 135 -12.51 25.08 -5.47
C MET A 135 -11.39 25.99 -6.00
N THR A 136 -11.76 27.21 -6.39
CA THR A 136 -10.81 28.28 -6.72
C THR A 136 -10.67 29.21 -5.51
N CYS A 137 -9.45 29.30 -4.97
CA CYS A 137 -9.18 30.17 -3.83
C CYS A 137 -9.01 31.61 -4.27
N THR A 138 -9.71 32.53 -3.60
CA THR A 138 -9.60 33.97 -3.91
C THR A 138 -8.27 34.49 -3.41
N VAL A 139 -7.41 34.94 -4.33
CA VAL A 139 -6.07 35.43 -4.01
C VAL A 139 -6.18 36.78 -3.28
N PRO A 140 -5.64 36.91 -2.06
CA PRO A 140 -5.67 38.15 -1.30
C PRO A 140 -4.63 39.12 -1.86
N LYS A 141 -4.90 40.43 -1.74
CA LYS A 141 -3.87 41.44 -1.98
C LYS A 141 -2.83 41.39 -0.87
N VAL A 142 -1.56 41.25 -1.23
CA VAL A 142 -0.43 41.28 -0.29
C VAL A 142 0.62 42.28 -0.76
N VAL A 143 1.52 42.67 0.14
CA VAL A 143 2.64 43.58 -0.17
C VAL A 143 3.60 42.98 -1.22
N ASP A 144 3.91 41.69 -1.12
CA ASP A 144 4.72 40.97 -2.13
C ASP A 144 4.07 39.62 -2.47
N GLU A 145 3.60 39.50 -3.71
CA GLU A 145 2.92 38.31 -4.24
C GLU A 145 3.82 37.06 -4.23
N LYS A 146 5.15 37.21 -4.25
CA LYS A 146 6.08 36.07 -4.16
C LYS A 146 5.91 35.31 -2.86
N TYR A 147 5.53 35.98 -1.77
CA TYR A 147 5.27 35.31 -0.50
C TYR A 147 4.08 34.36 -0.57
N LEU A 148 3.10 34.62 -1.45
CA LEU A 148 1.98 33.70 -1.65
C LEU A 148 2.43 32.41 -2.33
N ASP A 149 3.35 32.46 -3.31
CA ASP A 149 3.91 31.24 -3.91
C ASP A 149 4.68 30.41 -2.87
N TYR A 150 5.51 31.05 -2.03
CA TYR A 150 6.20 30.37 -0.94
C TYR A 150 5.23 29.76 0.08
N LEU A 151 4.17 30.50 0.42
CA LEU A 151 3.13 30.03 1.34
C LEU A 151 2.43 28.80 0.77
N VAL A 152 1.97 28.82 -0.49
CA VAL A 152 1.32 27.68 -1.15
C VAL A 152 2.25 26.47 -1.19
N ARG A 153 3.53 26.65 -1.58
CA ARG A 153 4.52 25.56 -1.55
C ARG A 153 4.71 24.98 -0.15
N SER A 154 4.70 25.82 0.88
CA SER A 154 4.81 25.37 2.27
C SER A 154 3.57 24.61 2.73
N ILE A 155 2.37 25.03 2.32
CA ILE A 155 1.11 24.31 2.54
C ILE A 155 1.17 22.94 1.86
N ILE A 156 1.60 22.86 0.60
CA ILE A 156 1.76 21.60 -0.12
C ILE A 156 2.67 20.66 0.65
N LYS A 157 3.85 21.13 1.09
CA LYS A 157 4.80 20.31 1.86
C LYS A 157 4.19 19.83 3.17
N LYS A 158 3.65 20.74 3.98
CA LYS A 158 3.01 20.42 5.26
C LYS A 158 1.87 19.42 5.11
N SER A 159 1.02 19.61 4.10
CA SER A 159 -0.13 18.74 3.85
C SER A 159 0.31 17.38 3.31
N ASN A 160 1.30 17.31 2.42
CA ASN A 160 1.75 16.06 1.78
C ASN A 160 2.35 15.05 2.78
N LYS A 161 3.10 15.52 3.78
CA LYS A 161 3.86 14.64 4.70
C LYS A 161 2.97 13.65 5.46
N PRO A 162 1.86 14.07 6.10
CA PRO A 162 0.89 13.14 6.68
C PRO A 162 0.37 12.10 5.69
N PHE A 163 0.04 12.49 4.45
CA PHE A 163 -0.48 11.53 3.45
C PHE A 163 0.55 10.50 3.04
N VAL A 164 1.79 10.92 2.83
CA VAL A 164 2.92 10.02 2.53
C VAL A 164 3.13 9.03 3.67
N MET A 165 3.11 9.50 4.91
CA MET A 165 3.20 8.64 6.09
C MET A 165 2.04 7.65 6.16
N THR A 166 0.80 8.11 6.00
CA THR A 166 -0.38 7.23 6.00
C THR A 166 -0.28 6.14 4.94
N PHE A 167 0.11 6.50 3.71
CA PHE A 167 0.28 5.53 2.63
C PHE A 167 1.34 4.47 2.97
N PHE A 168 2.53 4.88 3.39
CA PHE A 168 3.59 3.92 3.69
C PHE A 168 3.27 3.05 4.90
N ASN A 169 2.61 3.60 5.92
CA ASN A 169 2.13 2.80 7.04
C ASN A 169 1.18 1.70 6.56
N TRP A 170 0.20 2.05 5.72
CA TRP A 170 -0.70 1.06 5.14
C TRP A 170 0.01 0.06 4.24
N LYS A 171 0.98 0.49 3.42
CA LYS A 171 1.77 -0.43 2.60
C LYS A 171 2.53 -1.43 3.47
N ILE A 172 3.16 -0.98 4.56
CA ILE A 172 3.84 -1.85 5.54
C ILE A 172 2.86 -2.86 6.13
N ASP A 173 1.71 -2.41 6.62
CA ASP A 173 0.71 -3.29 7.24
C ASP A 173 0.24 -4.37 6.27
N VAL A 174 -0.12 -3.96 5.04
CA VAL A 174 -0.70 -4.86 4.04
C VAL A 174 0.34 -5.85 3.52
N LEU A 175 1.57 -5.41 3.22
CA LEU A 175 2.64 -6.32 2.79
C LEU A 175 3.06 -7.29 3.91
N SER A 176 3.00 -6.86 5.17
CA SER A 176 3.27 -7.74 6.30
C SER A 176 2.24 -8.88 6.40
N LEU A 177 0.97 -8.61 6.09
CA LEU A 177 -0.07 -9.67 6.03
C LEU A 177 0.22 -10.69 4.93
N VAL A 178 0.70 -10.24 3.77
CA VAL A 178 1.13 -11.16 2.69
C VAL A 178 2.30 -12.03 3.16
N LEU A 179 3.29 -11.42 3.81
CA LEU A 179 4.47 -12.10 4.32
C LEU A 179 4.10 -13.17 5.36
N GLU A 180 3.14 -12.86 6.22
CA GLU A 180 2.61 -13.80 7.20
C GLU A 180 1.94 -15.00 6.51
N GLU A 181 1.08 -14.78 5.51
CA GLU A 181 0.45 -15.85 4.73
C GLU A 181 1.48 -16.73 4.01
N MET A 182 2.50 -16.13 3.40
CA MET A 182 3.61 -16.86 2.74
C MET A 182 4.41 -17.74 3.70
N LYS A 183 4.57 -17.29 4.95
CA LYS A 183 5.32 -18.01 5.99
C LYS A 183 4.50 -19.08 6.70
N GLN A 184 3.18 -19.11 6.52
CA GLN A 184 2.38 -20.18 7.11
C GLN A 184 2.78 -21.52 6.47
N PRO A 185 3.00 -22.57 7.27
CA PRO A 185 3.24 -23.89 6.71
C PRO A 185 2.02 -24.25 5.86
N VAL A 186 2.24 -24.55 4.58
CA VAL A 186 1.19 -25.06 3.69
C VAL A 186 0.65 -26.33 4.35
N MET A 187 -0.43 -26.20 5.11
CA MET A 187 -1.24 -27.34 5.48
C MET A 187 -1.76 -27.87 4.15
N LYS A 188 -1.09 -28.91 3.64
CA LYS A 188 -1.61 -29.75 2.57
C LYS A 188 -3.06 -30.01 2.94
N GLN A 189 -4.00 -29.45 2.18
CA GLN A 189 -5.34 -30.02 2.15
C GLN A 189 -5.12 -31.49 1.86
N SER A 190 -5.43 -32.35 2.83
CA SER A 190 -5.49 -33.77 2.59
C SER A 190 -6.53 -33.95 1.49
N THR A 191 -6.06 -34.20 0.27
CA THR A 191 -6.84 -35.00 -0.65
C THR A 191 -6.91 -36.37 -0.02
N ASP A 192 -7.83 -36.53 0.92
CA ASP A 192 -8.30 -37.84 1.34
C ASP A 192 -8.87 -38.48 0.07
N LEU A 193 -8.04 -39.28 -0.58
CA LEU A 193 -8.52 -40.27 -1.53
C LEU A 193 -9.57 -41.11 -0.78
N PRO A 194 -10.80 -41.25 -1.31
CA PRO A 194 -11.75 -42.15 -0.70
C PRO A 194 -11.15 -43.55 -0.75
N SER A 195 -10.86 -44.10 0.43
CA SER A 195 -10.44 -45.48 0.57
C SER A 195 -11.58 -46.35 0.04
N PHE A 196 -11.31 -47.12 -1.01
CA PHE A 196 -12.22 -48.15 -1.47
C PHE A 196 -12.31 -49.22 -0.38
N ALA A 197 -13.29 -49.06 0.50
CA ALA A 197 -13.67 -50.07 1.47
C ALA A 197 -14.16 -51.32 0.72
N LYS A 198 -13.29 -52.33 0.63
CA LYS A 198 -13.67 -53.70 0.31
C LYS A 198 -14.70 -54.17 1.34
N LYS A 199 -15.98 -54.20 0.94
CA LYS A 199 -17.03 -54.92 1.68
C LYS A 199 -16.77 -56.43 1.58
N GLU A 200 -16.10 -56.99 2.58
CA GLU A 200 -16.15 -58.43 2.84
C GLU A 200 -17.58 -58.82 3.27
N LYS A 201 -18.27 -59.54 2.39
CA LYS A 201 -19.53 -60.23 2.72
C LYS A 201 -19.23 -61.42 3.65
N LYS A 202 -19.36 -61.23 4.96
CA LYS A 202 -19.54 -62.35 5.90
C LYS A 202 -20.95 -62.91 5.72
N ARG A 203 -21.07 -64.07 5.06
CA ARG A 203 -22.26 -64.90 5.05
C ARG A 203 -22.30 -65.69 6.36
N SER A 204 -23.30 -65.43 7.20
CA SER A 204 -23.61 -66.26 8.36
C SER A 204 -24.41 -67.50 7.95
N VAL A 205 -23.93 -68.60 8.52
CA VAL A 205 -24.41 -69.97 8.65
C VAL A 205 -25.93 -70.18 8.56
N ASN A 206 -26.34 -71.23 7.83
CA ASN A 206 -27.55 -71.98 8.17
C ASN A 206 -27.21 -73.48 8.20
N LYS A 207 -27.13 -74.05 9.41
CA LYS A 207 -27.04 -75.50 9.66
C LYS A 207 -28.47 -76.07 9.62
N ARG A 208 -28.72 -77.03 8.73
CA ARG A 208 -29.82 -78.00 8.90
C ARG A 208 -29.24 -79.39 9.08
N LYS A 209 -29.76 -80.07 10.11
CA LYS A 209 -29.63 -81.50 10.41
C LYS A 209 -30.17 -82.38 9.28
N VAL A 210 -29.44 -83.44 8.96
CA VAL A 210 -29.84 -84.81 8.55
C VAL A 210 -28.58 -85.63 8.89
N GLU A 211 -28.55 -86.71 9.67
CA GLU A 211 -29.50 -87.71 10.16
C GLU A 211 -29.09 -88.13 11.58
#